data_AF-A0A347TMM4-F1
#
_entry.id   AF-A0A347TMM4-F1
#
_cell.length_a   1.000
_cell.length_b   1.000
_cell.length_c   1.000
_cell.angle_alpha   90.00
_cell.angle_beta   90.00
_cell.angle_gamma   90.00
#
_symmetry.space_group_name_H-M   'P 1'
#
loop_
_entity.id
_entity.type
_entity.pdbx_description
1 polymer ?
#
loop_
_entity_poly.entity_id
_entity_poly.type
_entity_poly.pdbx_seq_one_letter_code
_entity_poly.pdbx_strand_id
1 'polypeptide(L)'
;MNLNLTDEQQQKLTNKLKEKKQSFYEYLTSLVLKDIEGKYDLGKGFYYELYSDKLFNKKDEEIKLTKTQKNIITYLINNNTEKISAEELYEKCWEKNKFSIFTVRNVIKQIRDKTYYNMLNNKSNVGYTIYPN
;
A
#
# COMPACT_ATOMS: atom_id res chain seq x y z
N MET A 1 -7.32 9.95 26.02
CA MET A 1 -6.81 8.70 25.42
C MET A 1 -5.29 8.78 25.50
N ASN A 2 -4.62 7.85 26.19
CA ASN A 2 -3.16 7.85 26.32
C ASN A 2 -2.59 6.69 25.51
N LEU A 3 -1.56 6.96 24.69
CA LEU A 3 -0.85 5.90 23.98
C LEU A 3 0.22 5.33 24.92
N ASN A 4 0.15 4.02 25.17
CA ASN A 4 1.12 3.34 26.00
C ASN A 4 2.31 2.91 25.14
N LEU A 5 3.25 3.83 24.96
CA LEU A 5 4.46 3.61 24.15
C LEU A 5 5.68 3.52 25.06
N THR A 6 6.56 2.57 24.78
CA THR A 6 7.87 2.50 25.42
C THR A 6 8.73 3.71 25.06
N ASP A 7 9.74 4.02 25.86
CA ASP A 7 10.64 5.16 25.60
C ASP A 7 11.30 5.05 24.21
N GLU A 8 11.67 3.83 23.79
CA GLU A 8 12.22 3.59 22.46
C GLU A 8 11.20 3.92 21.34
N GLN A 9 9.94 3.56 21.53
CA GLN A 9 8.86 3.86 20.58
C GLN A 9 8.56 5.36 20.52
N GLN A 10 8.58 6.05 21.67
CA GLN A 10 8.41 7.50 21.73
C GLN A 10 9.55 8.23 21.01
N GLN A 11 10.80 7.76 21.17
CA GLN A 11 11.95 8.31 20.48
C GLN A 11 11.84 8.14 18.96
N LYS A 12 11.47 6.93 18.49
CA LYS A 12 11.25 6.66 17.06
C LYS A 12 10.13 7.51 16.48
N LEU A 13 9.02 7.66 17.20
CA LEU A 13 7.90 8.51 16.78
C LEU A 13 8.34 9.97 16.67
N THR A 14 9.06 10.49 17.65
CA THR A 14 9.55 11.88 17.66
C THR A 14 10.46 12.17 16.47
N ASN A 15 11.37 11.24 16.14
CA ASN A 15 12.24 11.39 14.96
C ASN A 15 11.42 11.45 13.67
N LYS A 16 10.44 10.55 13.51
CA LYS A 16 9.54 10.51 12.35
C LYS A 16 8.71 11.78 12.19
N LEU A 17 8.23 12.37 13.30
CA LEU A 17 7.49 13.64 13.28
C LEU A 17 8.37 14.81 12.85
N LYS A 18 9.63 14.86 13.32
CA LYS A 18 10.62 15.88 12.93
C LYS A 18 10.96 15.81 11.45
N GLU A 19 11.23 14.61 10.92
CA GLU A 19 11.53 14.41 9.50
C GLU A 19 10.38 14.89 8.61
N LYS A 20 9.15 14.61 9.01
CA LYS A 20 7.94 15.00 8.28
C LYS A 20 7.45 16.42 8.55
N LYS A 21 8.12 17.17 9.45
CA LYS A 21 7.75 18.53 9.87
C LYS A 21 6.28 18.66 10.25
N GLN A 22 5.74 17.68 10.96
CA GLN A 22 4.34 17.64 11.37
C GLN A 22 4.21 17.48 12.88
N SER A 23 3.11 17.97 13.44
CA SER A 23 2.76 17.76 14.84
C SER A 23 2.27 16.34 15.10
N PHE A 24 2.32 15.92 16.36
CA PHE A 24 1.75 14.65 16.79
C PHE A 24 0.23 14.61 16.56
N TYR A 25 -0.47 15.74 16.76
CA TYR A 25 -1.91 15.81 16.56
C TYR A 25 -2.28 15.62 15.09
N GLU A 26 -1.62 16.31 14.16
CA GLU A 26 -1.82 16.12 12.72
C GLU A 26 -1.54 14.67 12.30
N TYR A 27 -0.49 14.05 12.86
CA TYR A 27 -0.21 12.64 12.61
C TYR A 27 -1.34 11.74 13.10
N LEU A 28 -1.83 11.92 14.33
CA LEU A 28 -2.95 11.15 14.86
C LEU A 28 -4.24 11.36 14.06
N THR A 29 -4.58 12.61 13.74
CA THR A 29 -5.73 12.93 12.90
C THR A 29 -5.61 12.24 11.55
N SER A 30 -4.43 12.25 10.92
CA SER A 30 -4.22 11.54 9.66
C SER A 30 -4.41 10.02 9.81
N LEU A 31 -3.95 9.41 10.91
CA LEU A 31 -4.13 7.97 11.15
C LEU A 31 -5.59 7.62 11.41
N VAL A 32 -6.28 8.41 12.22
CA VAL A 32 -7.69 8.21 12.56
C VAL A 32 -8.58 8.45 11.34
N LEU A 33 -8.31 9.47 10.54
CA LEU A 33 -9.01 9.68 9.27
C LEU A 33 -8.68 8.56 8.28
N LYS A 34 -7.43 8.10 8.20
CA LYS A 34 -7.06 6.93 7.38
C LYS A 34 -7.86 5.69 7.76
N ASP A 35 -8.05 5.49 9.06
CA ASP A 35 -8.76 4.36 9.66
C ASP A 35 -10.28 4.48 9.47
N ILE A 36 -10.86 5.66 9.74
CA ILE A 36 -12.30 5.94 9.62
C ILE A 36 -12.75 6.06 8.16
N GLU A 37 -11.98 6.76 7.32
CA GLU A 37 -12.30 6.96 5.90
C GLU A 37 -11.95 5.72 5.06
N GLY A 38 -11.16 4.78 5.61
CA GLY A 38 -10.72 3.57 4.92
C GLY A 38 -9.84 3.86 3.71
N LYS A 39 -9.13 5.00 3.67
CA LYS A 39 -8.31 5.41 2.53
C LYS A 39 -6.84 5.11 2.76
N TYR A 40 -6.24 4.27 1.93
CA TYR A 40 -4.81 4.02 1.94
C TYR A 40 -4.10 4.94 0.95
N ASP A 41 -3.31 5.90 1.44
CA ASP A 41 -2.46 6.74 0.61
C ASP A 41 -1.42 5.90 -0.14
N LEU A 42 -1.50 5.95 -1.47
CA LEU A 42 -0.61 5.29 -2.41
C LEU A 42 0.39 6.25 -3.02
N GLY A 43 0.48 7.50 -2.56
CA GLY A 43 1.42 8.53 -3.00
C GLY A 43 1.03 9.20 -4.32
N LYS A 44 1.64 10.36 -4.62
CA LYS A 44 1.32 11.21 -5.79
C LYS A 44 -0.17 11.56 -5.95
N GLY A 45 -0.91 11.58 -4.83
CA GLY A 45 -2.35 11.83 -4.79
C GLY A 45 -3.21 10.64 -5.22
N PHE A 46 -2.65 9.43 -5.35
CA PHE A 46 -3.43 8.21 -5.48
C PHE A 46 -3.80 7.67 -4.11
N TYR A 47 -4.99 7.11 -3.98
CA TYR A 47 -5.41 6.45 -2.74
C TYR A 47 -6.32 5.26 -3.03
N TYR A 48 -6.32 4.29 -2.11
CA TYR A 48 -7.15 3.09 -2.18
C TYR A 48 -8.20 3.10 -1.09
N GLU A 49 -9.48 3.05 -1.44
CA GLU A 49 -10.54 2.83 -0.47
C GLU A 49 -10.67 1.34 -0.14
N LEU A 50 -10.34 0.98 1.09
CA LEU A 50 -10.29 -0.39 1.61
C LEU A 50 -11.69 -1.03 1.71
N TYR A 51 -12.71 -0.24 2.03
CA TYR A 51 -14.09 -0.75 2.16
C TYR A 51 -14.74 -1.01 0.80
N SER A 52 -14.48 -0.16 -0.18
CA SER A 52 -15.08 -0.25 -1.52
C SER A 52 -14.21 -1.02 -2.52
N ASP A 53 -12.97 -1.33 -2.14
CA ASP A 53 -11.97 -2.00 -2.99
C ASP A 53 -11.75 -1.21 -4.29
N LYS A 54 -11.58 0.11 -4.16
CA LYS A 54 -11.48 1.07 -5.27
C LYS A 54 -10.22 1.92 -5.17
N LEU A 55 -9.65 2.17 -6.34
CA LEU A 55 -8.49 3.03 -6.50
C LEU A 55 -8.93 4.37 -7.08
N PHE A 56 -8.46 5.47 -6.51
CA PHE A 56 -8.74 6.82 -6.98
C PHE A 56 -7.45 7.56 -7.29
N ASN A 57 -7.55 8.53 -8.20
CA ASN A 57 -6.47 9.44 -8.53
C ASN A 57 -6.62 10.78 -7.77
N LYS A 58 -5.67 11.70 -8.00
CA LYS A 58 -5.64 13.03 -7.38
C LYS A 58 -6.80 13.97 -7.74
N LYS A 59 -7.66 13.57 -8.68
CA LYS A 59 -8.88 14.28 -9.11
C LYS A 59 -10.16 13.58 -8.60
N ASP A 60 -10.02 12.61 -7.69
CA ASP A 60 -11.11 11.76 -7.19
C ASP A 60 -11.83 10.94 -8.28
N GLU A 61 -11.14 10.62 -9.38
CA GLU A 61 -11.66 9.75 -10.43
C GLU A 61 -11.30 8.29 -10.13
N GLU A 62 -12.29 7.39 -10.18
CA GLU A 62 -12.09 5.96 -9.99
C GLU A 62 -11.26 5.36 -11.14
N ILE A 63 -10.13 4.74 -10.80
CA ILE A 63 -9.32 3.95 -11.72
C ILE A 63 -9.83 2.51 -11.70
N LYS A 64 -10.41 2.09 -12.82
CA LYS A 64 -10.94 0.73 -12.95
C LYS A 64 -9.81 -0.30 -12.88
N LEU A 65 -9.91 -1.18 -11.89
CA LEU A 65 -9.02 -2.32 -11.69
C LEU A 65 -9.74 -3.64 -11.95
N THR A 66 -9.01 -4.64 -12.43
CA THR A 66 -9.52 -6.02 -12.50
C THR A 66 -9.54 -6.64 -11.10
N LYS A 67 -10.31 -7.72 -10.90
CA LYS A 67 -10.36 -8.45 -9.62
C LYS A 67 -8.96 -8.82 -9.11
N THR A 68 -8.11 -9.35 -9.97
CA THR A 68 -6.72 -9.70 -9.63
C THR A 68 -5.89 -8.47 -9.23
N GLN A 69 -6.05 -7.34 -9.91
CA GLN A 69 -5.32 -6.10 -9.57
C GLN A 69 -5.71 -5.60 -8.19
N LYS A 70 -7.01 -5.64 -7.87
CA LYS A 70 -7.53 -5.29 -6.54
C LYS A 70 -6.98 -6.22 -5.47
N ASN A 71 -7.05 -7.53 -5.68
CA ASN A 71 -6.48 -8.54 -4.77
C ASN A 71 -5.01 -8.26 -4.46
N ILE A 72 -4.20 -7.96 -5.48
CA ILE A 72 -2.77 -7.64 -5.29
C ILE A 72 -2.60 -6.40 -4.42
N ILE A 73 -3.30 -5.31 -4.71
CA ILE A 73 -3.18 -4.06 -3.95
C ILE A 73 -3.60 -4.29 -2.51
N THR A 74 -4.77 -4.90 -2.29
CA THR A 74 -5.29 -5.19 -0.95
C THR A 74 -4.35 -6.11 -0.16
N TYR A 75 -3.80 -7.16 -0.80
CA TYR A 75 -2.83 -8.05 -0.16
C TYR A 75 -1.55 -7.32 0.24
N LEU A 76 -0.99 -6.48 -0.65
CA LEU A 76 0.22 -5.71 -0.35
C LEU A 76 -0.02 -4.64 0.72
N ILE A 77 -1.19 -4.01 0.75
CA ILE A 77 -1.55 -3.04 1.80
C ILE A 77 -1.60 -3.72 3.16
N ASN A 78 -2.26 -4.88 3.24
CA ASN A 78 -2.44 -5.62 4.48
C ASN A 78 -1.13 -6.23 5.00
N ASN A 79 -0.17 -6.50 4.12
CA ASN A 79 1.14 -7.07 4.46
C ASN A 79 2.29 -6.08 4.23
N ASN A 80 2.04 -4.77 4.35
CA ASN A 80 3.02 -3.77 3.87
C ASN A 80 4.38 -3.82 4.58
N THR A 81 4.48 -4.39 5.78
CA THR A 81 5.73 -4.51 6.53
C THR A 81 6.70 -5.55 5.95
N GLU A 82 6.22 -6.42 5.06
CA GLU A 82 6.96 -7.55 4.51
C GLU A 82 7.18 -7.40 3.02
N LYS A 83 8.25 -8.02 2.50
CA LYS A 83 8.46 -8.16 1.07
C LYS A 83 7.74 -9.41 0.61
N ILE A 84 6.80 -9.26 -0.30
CA ILE A 84 5.98 -10.37 -0.79
C ILE A 84 6.58 -10.93 -2.07
N SER A 85 6.83 -12.24 -2.11
CA SER A 85 7.37 -12.91 -3.29
C SER A 85 6.37 -12.92 -4.45
N ALA A 86 6.84 -13.18 -5.68
CA ALA A 86 5.94 -13.28 -6.82
C ALA A 86 5.05 -14.53 -6.72
N GLU A 87 5.64 -15.61 -6.23
CA GLU A 87 5.00 -16.89 -5.96
C GLU A 87 3.85 -16.73 -4.98
N GLU A 88 4.09 -16.04 -3.86
CA GLU A 88 3.07 -15.75 -2.85
C GLU A 88 1.97 -14.85 -3.38
N LEU A 89 2.31 -13.76 -4.09
CA LEU A 89 1.30 -12.92 -4.75
C LEU A 89 0.42 -13.74 -5.68
N TYR A 90 1.03 -14.65 -6.44
CA TYR A 90 0.28 -15.50 -7.35
C TYR A 90 -0.69 -16.42 -6.60
N GLU A 91 -0.18 -17.13 -5.58
CA GLU A 91 -0.98 -18.05 -4.76
C GLU A 91 -2.17 -17.36 -4.10
N LYS A 92 -1.98 -16.14 -3.59
CA LYS A 92 -3.02 -15.40 -2.85
C LYS A 92 -3.99 -14.63 -3.73
N CYS A 93 -3.56 -14.18 -4.91
CA CYS A 93 -4.37 -13.26 -5.73
C CYS A 93 -5.00 -13.92 -6.97
N TRP A 94 -4.59 -15.14 -7.36
CA TRP A 94 -5.12 -15.88 -8.50
C TRP A 94 -5.84 -17.16 -8.07
N GLU A 95 -6.93 -17.48 -8.76
CA GLU A 95 -7.71 -18.72 -8.57
C GLU A 95 -7.17 -19.90 -9.41
N LYS A 96 -6.07 -19.71 -10.18
CA LYS A 96 -5.59 -20.69 -11.18
C LYS A 96 -4.31 -21.40 -10.77
N ASN A 97 -4.21 -22.67 -11.14
CA ASN A 97 -3.24 -23.62 -10.57
C ASN A 97 -1.80 -23.58 -11.15
N LYS A 98 -1.51 -22.80 -12.21
CA LYS A 98 -0.16 -22.76 -12.82
C LYS A 98 0.50 -21.41 -12.66
N PHE A 99 1.43 -21.32 -11.70
CA PHE A 99 2.28 -20.16 -11.47
C PHE A 99 3.04 -19.74 -12.73
N SER A 100 3.12 -18.43 -12.96
CA SER A 100 4.04 -17.83 -13.93
C SER A 100 4.50 -16.47 -13.43
N ILE A 101 5.81 -16.35 -13.23
CA ILE A 101 6.47 -15.09 -12.88
C ILE A 101 6.18 -13.97 -13.89
N PHE A 102 6.03 -14.32 -15.17
CA PHE A 102 5.69 -13.36 -16.23
C PHE A 102 4.27 -12.83 -16.06
N THR A 103 3.32 -13.66 -15.63
CA THR A 103 1.94 -13.23 -15.34
C THR A 103 1.92 -12.20 -14.21
N VAL A 104 2.65 -12.46 -13.11
CA VAL A 104 2.75 -11.52 -11.99
C VAL A 104 3.36 -10.21 -12.46
N ARG A 105 4.53 -10.26 -13.13
CA ARG A 105 5.21 -9.06 -13.65
C ARG A 105 4.33 -8.25 -14.60
N ASN A 106 3.56 -8.91 -15.47
CA ASN A 106 2.67 -8.23 -16.40
C ASN A 106 1.52 -7.50 -15.67
N VAL A 107 0.90 -8.13 -14.67
CA VAL A 107 -0.16 -7.47 -13.90
C VAL A 107 0.39 -6.31 -13.06
N ILE A 108 1.57 -6.45 -12.45
CA ILE A 108 2.24 -5.36 -11.74
C ILE A 108 2.53 -4.19 -12.69
N LYS A 109 3.04 -4.48 -13.90
CA LYS A 109 3.24 -3.45 -14.93
C LYS A 109 1.92 -2.75 -15.29
N GLN A 110 0.85 -3.49 -15.52
CA GLN A 110 -0.46 -2.90 -15.82
C GLN A 110 -1.01 -2.00 -14.71
N ILE A 111 -0.75 -2.34 -13.44
CA ILE A 111 -1.11 -1.46 -12.32
C ILE A 111 -0.30 -0.16 -12.39
N ARG A 112 1.02 -0.26 -12.57
CA ARG A 112 1.92 0.91 -12.72
C ARG A 112 1.56 1.79 -13.91
N ASP A 113 1.13 1.19 -15.03
CA ASP A 113 0.68 1.90 -16.23
C ASP A 113 -0.60 2.73 -15.96
N LYS A 114 -1.47 2.25 -15.06
CA LYS A 114 -2.67 2.97 -14.62
C LYS A 114 -2.38 4.00 -13.52
N THR A 115 -1.26 3.89 -12.84
CA THR A 115 -0.89 4.74 -11.70
C THR A 115 0.46 5.41 -11.93
N TYR A 116 1.49 4.93 -11.25
CA TYR A 116 2.86 5.35 -11.43
C TYR A 116 3.83 4.25 -10.97
N TYR A 117 5.04 4.27 -11.50
CA TYR A 117 6.05 3.21 -11.32
C TYR A 117 6.33 2.87 -9.84
N ASN A 118 6.60 3.87 -9.00
CA ASN A 118 6.94 3.68 -7.58
C ASN A 118 5.76 3.33 -6.67
N MET A 119 4.53 3.20 -7.20
CA MET A 119 3.39 2.77 -6.39
C MET A 119 3.58 1.33 -5.91
N LEU A 120 4.00 0.46 -6.82
CA LEU A 120 4.42 -0.90 -6.51
C LEU A 120 5.91 -1.00 -6.77
N ASN A 121 6.72 -1.19 -5.74
CA ASN A 121 8.17 -1.33 -5.90
C ASN A 121 8.52 -2.81 -6.03
N ASN A 122 9.52 -3.11 -6.86
CA ASN A 122 10.14 -4.43 -6.86
C ASN A 122 11.59 -4.27 -6.40
N LYS A 123 12.02 -5.16 -5.51
CA LYS A 123 13.45 -5.34 -5.23
C LYS A 123 13.87 -6.67 -5.86
N SER A 124 14.79 -6.60 -6.81
CA SER A 124 15.25 -7.77 -7.58
C SER A 124 15.62 -8.93 -6.66
N ASN A 125 15.11 -10.12 -6.97
CA ASN A 125 15.26 -11.37 -6.19
C ASN A 125 14.71 -11.34 -4.76
N VAL A 126 13.89 -10.36 -4.40
CA VAL A 126 13.33 -10.25 -3.04
C VAL A 126 11.80 -10.27 -3.07
N GLY A 127 11.17 -9.44 -3.90
CA GLY A 127 9.72 -9.38 -3.96
C GLY A 127 9.17 -7.99 -4.26
N TYR A 128 7.90 -7.79 -3.91
CA TYR A 128 7.14 -6.57 -4.13
C TYR A 128 6.74 -5.91 -2.81
N THR A 129 6.71 -4.59 -2.82
CA THR A 129 6.15 -3.75 -1.76
C THR A 129 5.21 -2.72 -2.39
N ILE A 130 4.38 -2.10 -1.55
CA ILE A 130 3.54 -0.97 -1.93
C ILE A 130 3.99 0.29 -1.20
N TYR A 131 3.91 1.44 -1.86
CA TYR A 131 4.19 2.74 -1.26
C TYR A 131 3.45 2.88 0.09
N PRO A 132 4.07 3.43 1.14
CA PRO A 132 5.37 4.12 1.17
C PRO A 132 6.60 3.23 1.43
N ASN A 133 6.47 1.90 1.44
CA ASN A 133 7.56 0.97 1.81
C ASN A 133 8.58 0.68 0.70
#